data_AF-A0A973CR20-F1
#
_entry.id   AF-A0A973CR20-F1
#
_cell.length_a   1.000
_cell.length_b   1.000
_cell.length_c   1.000
_cell.angle_alpha   90.00
_cell.angle_beta   90.00
_cell.angle_gamma   90.00
#
_symmetry.space_group_name_H-M   'P 1'
#
loop_
_entity.id
_entity.type
_entity.pdbx_description
1 polymer ?
#
loop_
_entity_poly.entity_id
_entity_poly.type
_entity_poly.pdbx_seq_one_letter_code
_entity_poly.pdbx_strand_id
1 'polypeptide(L)'
;MQVGAGEAEARETNWLVRWRAMLDVRSGLVGGGLLAAIVWWINASHGVLPASTAALKQFVYTFFMGALVMRLCTRLALRDGSKGLALSLAVLVPSLVTVGSTLAVHSVRGTPEPLLSTLPAAILSPLGFAVWARRVRRTGHTLWERA
;
A
#
# COMPACT_ATOMS: atom_id res chain seq x y z
N MET A 1 6.70 17.91 -42.34
CA MET A 1 7.16 16.81 -41.46
C MET A 1 7.32 17.37 -40.05
N GLN A 2 6.23 17.53 -39.29
CA GLN A 2 6.21 18.12 -37.93
C GLN A 2 5.24 17.38 -36.97
N VAL A 3 4.85 16.15 -37.30
CA VAL A 3 3.86 15.37 -36.52
C VAL A 3 4.48 14.69 -35.28
N GLY A 4 5.82 14.66 -35.15
CA GLY A 4 6.49 13.86 -34.10
C GLY A 4 6.62 14.50 -32.71
N ALA A 5 6.60 15.84 -32.59
CA ALA A 5 6.90 16.50 -31.32
C ALA A 5 5.71 16.47 -30.33
N GLY A 6 4.47 16.70 -30.83
CA GLY A 6 3.28 16.73 -30.00
C GLY A 6 2.85 15.37 -29.44
N GLU A 7 3.09 14.27 -30.18
CA GLU A 7 2.79 12.92 -29.69
C GLU A 7 3.79 12.42 -28.64
N ALA A 8 5.06 12.84 -28.74
CA ALA A 8 6.08 12.52 -27.74
C ALA A 8 5.80 13.24 -26.42
N GLU A 9 5.47 14.54 -26.46
CA GLU A 9 5.14 15.34 -25.29
C GLU A 9 3.83 14.89 -24.61
N ALA A 10 2.83 14.47 -25.39
CA ALA A 10 1.59 13.88 -24.88
C ALA A 10 1.79 12.49 -24.24
N ARG A 11 2.75 11.69 -24.73
CA ARG A 11 3.15 10.43 -24.06
C ARG A 11 3.95 10.68 -22.78
N GLU A 12 4.74 11.75 -22.76
CA GLU A 12 5.59 12.09 -21.62
C GLU A 12 4.80 12.65 -20.43
N THR A 13 3.81 13.51 -20.68
CA THR A 13 2.89 13.99 -19.64
C THR A 13 1.99 12.87 -19.07
N ASN A 14 1.62 11.89 -19.90
CA ASN A 14 0.77 10.77 -19.48
C ASN A 14 1.46 9.82 -18.47
N TRP A 15 2.78 9.57 -18.60
CA TRP A 15 3.47 8.71 -17.63
C TRP A 15 3.62 9.39 -16.27
N LEU A 16 3.92 10.68 -16.21
CA LEU A 16 4.07 11.42 -14.96
C LEU A 16 2.75 11.48 -14.17
N VAL A 17 1.64 11.74 -14.87
CA VAL A 17 0.30 11.72 -14.28
C VAL A 17 -0.03 10.31 -13.78
N ARG A 18 0.22 9.27 -14.59
CA ARG A 18 0.05 7.88 -14.15
C ARG A 18 0.91 7.56 -12.93
N TRP A 19 2.16 8.00 -12.86
CA TRP A 19 3.08 7.81 -11.73
C TRP A 19 2.60 8.48 -10.45
N ARG A 20 2.15 9.73 -10.54
CA ARG A 20 1.52 10.46 -9.42
C ARG A 20 0.20 9.81 -8.97
N ALA A 21 -0.59 9.27 -9.90
CA ALA A 21 -1.76 8.48 -9.56
C ALA A 21 -1.41 7.05 -9.05
N MET A 22 -0.19 6.54 -9.29
CA MET A 22 0.26 5.29 -8.67
C MET A 22 0.67 5.55 -7.22
N LEU A 23 1.44 6.60 -6.99
CA LEU A 23 1.90 7.02 -5.67
C LEU A 23 0.91 8.06 -5.14
N ASP A 24 -0.20 7.61 -4.54
CA ASP A 24 -0.99 8.52 -3.69
C ASP A 24 -0.13 8.86 -2.46
N VAL A 25 0.73 9.87 -2.65
CA VAL A 25 1.75 10.32 -1.70
C VAL A 25 1.10 10.63 -0.37
N ARG A 26 -0.09 11.22 -0.38
CA ARG A 26 -0.81 11.56 0.86
C ARG A 26 -1.19 10.31 1.62
N SER A 27 -1.77 9.31 0.95
CA SER A 27 -2.13 8.04 1.59
C SER A 27 -0.88 7.28 2.10
N GLY A 28 0.20 7.28 1.34
CA GLY A 28 1.47 6.65 1.70
C GLY A 28 2.13 7.33 2.90
N LEU A 29 2.13 8.67 2.95
CA LEU A 29 2.66 9.45 4.07
C LEU A 29 1.83 9.22 5.35
N VAL A 30 0.51 9.31 5.26
CA VAL A 30 -0.38 9.15 6.43
C VAL A 30 -0.33 7.71 6.95
N GLY A 31 -0.54 6.74 6.06
CA GLY A 31 -0.53 5.32 6.44
C GLY A 31 0.86 4.85 6.90
N GLY A 32 1.90 5.24 6.18
CA GLY A 32 3.28 4.93 6.53
C GLY A 32 3.71 5.57 7.84
N GLY A 33 3.36 6.84 8.07
CA GLY A 33 3.67 7.55 9.31
C GLY A 33 2.96 6.92 10.52
N LEU A 34 1.67 6.60 10.40
CA LEU A 34 0.91 5.95 11.46
C LEU A 34 1.51 4.59 11.84
N LEU A 35 1.75 3.72 10.85
CA LEU A 35 2.34 2.40 11.11
C LEU A 35 3.77 2.51 11.67
N ALA A 36 4.58 3.45 11.16
CA ALA A 36 5.92 3.68 11.67
C ALA A 36 5.91 4.14 13.14
N ALA A 37 4.97 5.00 13.54
CA ALA A 37 4.81 5.41 14.93
C ALA A 37 4.45 4.24 15.85
N ILE A 38 3.53 3.36 15.41
CA ILE A 38 3.15 2.16 16.17
C ILE A 38 4.34 1.21 16.28
N VAL A 39 5.05 0.94 15.18
CA VAL A 39 6.23 0.06 15.19
C VAL A 39 7.36 0.64 16.03
N TRP A 40 7.56 1.95 16.02
CA TRP A 40 8.51 2.62 16.90
C TRP A 40 8.17 2.37 18.37
N TRP A 41 6.91 2.57 18.75
CA TRP A 41 6.44 2.35 20.12
C TRP A 41 6.65 0.91 20.58
N ILE A 42 6.35 -0.07 19.72
CA ILE A 42 6.56 -1.50 20.00
C ILE A 42 8.03 -1.81 20.32
N ASN A 43 8.97 -1.15 19.64
CA ASN A 43 10.40 -1.41 19.78
C ASN A 43 11.11 -0.44 20.74
N ALA A 44 10.41 0.52 21.35
CA ALA A 44 11.01 1.60 22.14
C ALA A 44 11.81 1.10 23.36
N SER A 45 11.41 -0.02 23.95
CA SER A 45 12.11 -0.66 25.08
C SER A 45 13.51 -1.18 24.72
N HIS A 46 13.81 -1.36 23.44
CA HIS A 46 15.10 -1.82 22.93
C HIS A 46 16.05 -0.67 22.57
N GLY A 47 15.66 0.57 22.86
CA GLY A 47 16.44 1.78 22.61
C GLY A 47 16.05 2.52 21.33
N VAL A 48 16.47 3.79 21.27
CA VAL A 48 16.06 4.72 20.20
C VAL A 48 16.53 4.24 18.82
N LEU A 49 17.76 3.74 18.71
CA LEU A 49 18.33 3.36 17.41
C LEU A 49 17.63 2.13 16.79
N PRO A 50 17.41 1.01 17.52
CA PRO A 50 16.63 -0.12 17.01
C PRO A 50 15.17 0.25 16.71
N ALA A 51 14.53 1.05 17.56
CA ALA A 51 13.15 1.49 17.35
C ALA A 51 13.00 2.34 16.08
N SER A 52 13.88 3.32 15.89
CA SER A 52 13.89 4.17 14.69
C SER A 52 14.23 3.39 13.43
N THR A 53 15.09 2.39 13.51
CA THR A 53 15.41 1.50 12.37
C THR A 53 14.17 0.70 11.95
N ALA A 54 13.45 0.11 12.91
CA ALA A 54 12.21 -0.62 12.63
C ALA A 54 11.11 0.30 12.07
N ALA A 55 10.93 1.48 12.66
CA ALA A 55 9.96 2.47 12.20
C ALA A 55 10.25 2.95 10.77
N LEU A 56 11.52 3.22 10.45
CA LEU A 56 11.93 3.65 9.12
C LEU A 56 11.66 2.56 8.08
N LYS A 57 11.98 1.30 8.40
CA LYS A 57 11.65 0.16 7.54
C LYS A 57 10.14 0.08 7.27
N GLN A 58 9.33 0.22 8.32
CA GLN A 58 7.87 0.21 8.20
C GLN A 58 7.37 1.37 7.32
N PHE A 59 7.90 2.59 7.53
CA PHE A 59 7.53 3.77 6.75
C PHE A 59 7.86 3.58 5.26
N VAL A 60 9.13 3.26 4.95
CA VAL A 60 9.61 3.09 3.58
C VAL A 60 8.82 1.99 2.87
N TYR A 61 8.66 0.84 3.52
CA TYR A 61 7.86 -0.26 2.97
C TYR A 61 6.42 0.18 2.69
N THR A 62 5.73 0.77 3.67
CA THR A 62 4.32 1.17 3.52
C THR A 62 4.14 2.24 2.44
N PHE A 63 5.06 3.20 2.37
CA PHE A 63 5.01 4.29 1.40
C PHE A 63 5.09 3.76 -0.05
N PHE A 64 6.06 2.88 -0.33
CA PHE A 64 6.26 2.38 -1.70
C PHE A 64 5.33 1.22 -2.05
N MET A 65 5.16 0.25 -1.16
CA MET A 65 4.37 -0.95 -1.43
C MET A 65 2.86 -0.74 -1.25
N GLY A 66 2.44 0.24 -0.44
CA GLY A 66 1.03 0.56 -0.24
C GLY A 66 0.31 0.83 -1.56
N ALA A 67 0.89 1.66 -2.42
CA ALA A 67 0.40 1.96 -3.77
C ALA A 67 0.15 0.70 -4.62
N LEU A 68 1.13 -0.21 -4.67
CA LEU A 68 1.05 -1.44 -5.45
C LEU A 68 -0.03 -2.37 -4.91
N VAL A 69 -0.07 -2.57 -3.60
CA VAL A 69 -1.03 -3.48 -2.95
C VAL A 69 -2.45 -2.93 -3.04
N MET A 70 -2.64 -1.61 -2.92
CA MET A 70 -3.95 -0.98 -3.13
C MET A 70 -4.47 -1.18 -4.55
N ARG A 71 -3.60 -1.15 -5.56
CA ARG A 71 -3.98 -1.46 -6.95
C ARG A 71 -4.38 -2.91 -7.13
N LEU A 72 -3.65 -3.83 -6.50
CA LEU A 72 -4.02 -5.24 -6.48
C LEU A 72 -5.41 -5.42 -5.86
N CYS A 73 -5.67 -4.80 -4.72
CA CYS A 73 -6.98 -4.77 -4.06
C CYS A 73 -8.08 -4.24 -5.00
N THR A 74 -7.86 -3.09 -5.64
CA THR A 74 -8.80 -2.50 -6.61
C THR A 74 -9.11 -3.44 -7.77
N ARG A 75 -8.08 -4.04 -8.40
CA ARG A 75 -8.27 -4.96 -9.52
C ARG A 75 -9.05 -6.20 -9.12
N LEU A 76 -8.73 -6.78 -7.96
CA LEU A 76 -9.44 -7.96 -7.44
C LEU A 76 -10.88 -7.62 -7.03
N ALA A 77 -11.14 -6.41 -6.53
CA ALA A 77 -12.49 -5.99 -6.14
C ALA A 77 -13.42 -5.79 -7.34
N LEU A 78 -12.86 -5.33 -8.47
CA LEU A 78 -13.55 -5.04 -9.72
C LEU A 78 -13.60 -6.23 -10.68
N ARG A 79 -13.01 -7.38 -10.34
CA ARG A 79 -13.06 -8.57 -11.20
C ARG A 79 -14.50 -9.03 -11.44
N ASP A 80 -14.69 -9.69 -12.58
CA ASP A 80 -15.93 -10.35 -12.92
C ASP A 80 -16.24 -11.56 -12.03
N GLY A 81 -17.52 -11.92 -11.98
CA GLY A 81 -18.04 -13.06 -11.23
C GLY A 81 -18.71 -12.69 -9.91
N SER A 82 -18.77 -13.65 -8.99
CA SER A 82 -19.56 -13.51 -7.76
C SER A 82 -19.02 -12.41 -6.85
N LYS A 83 -19.92 -11.57 -6.34
CA LYS A 83 -19.59 -10.45 -5.45
C LYS A 83 -18.82 -10.89 -4.21
N GLY A 84 -19.25 -11.99 -3.59
CA GLY A 84 -18.60 -12.54 -2.41
C GLY A 84 -17.16 -12.97 -2.70
N LEU A 85 -16.92 -13.66 -3.81
CA LEU A 85 -15.57 -14.11 -4.19
C LEU A 85 -14.65 -12.94 -4.53
N ALA A 86 -15.13 -11.98 -5.32
CA ALA A 86 -14.35 -10.78 -5.67
C ALA A 86 -13.90 -10.01 -4.43
N LEU A 87 -14.83 -9.76 -3.48
CA LEU A 87 -14.51 -9.08 -2.23
C LEU A 87 -13.58 -9.89 -1.34
N SER A 88 -13.78 -11.21 -1.24
CA SER A 88 -12.92 -12.06 -0.41
C SER A 88 -11.48 -12.08 -0.94
N LEU A 89 -11.31 -12.23 -2.25
CA LEU A 89 -9.98 -12.19 -2.88
C LEU A 89 -9.31 -10.81 -2.74
N ALA A 90 -10.08 -9.72 -2.90
CA ALA A 90 -9.59 -8.36 -2.76
C ALA A 90 -9.14 -8.01 -1.33
N VAL A 91 -9.58 -8.77 -0.33
CA VAL A 91 -9.12 -8.61 1.06
C VAL A 91 -7.96 -9.56 1.33
N LEU A 92 -8.18 -10.86 1.12
CA LEU A 92 -7.25 -11.90 1.55
C LEU A 92 -5.91 -11.82 0.81
N VAL A 93 -5.92 -11.68 -0.51
CA VAL A 93 -4.67 -11.69 -1.29
C VAL A 93 -3.81 -10.47 -0.98
N PRO A 94 -4.33 -9.22 -1.01
CA PRO A 94 -3.56 -8.05 -0.61
C PRO A 94 -3.08 -8.10 0.84
N SER A 95 -3.91 -8.60 1.78
CA SER A 95 -3.50 -8.77 3.18
C SER A 95 -2.34 -9.74 3.33
N LEU A 96 -2.39 -10.90 2.69
CA LEU A 96 -1.29 -11.87 2.74
C LEU A 96 -0.01 -11.28 2.16
N VAL A 97 -0.09 -10.54 1.06
CA VAL A 97 1.05 -9.85 0.46
C VAL A 97 1.60 -8.81 1.44
N THR A 98 0.76 -7.97 2.04
CA THR A 98 1.18 -6.95 3.02
C THR A 98 1.84 -7.59 4.24
N VAL A 99 1.20 -8.58 4.85
CA VAL A 99 1.69 -9.24 6.06
C VAL A 99 2.99 -9.99 5.78
N GLY A 100 3.04 -10.80 4.73
CA GLY A 100 4.23 -11.56 4.37
C GLY A 100 5.42 -10.66 4.05
N SER A 101 5.19 -9.58 3.32
CA SER A 101 6.25 -8.62 2.99
C SER A 101 6.70 -7.80 4.21
N THR A 102 5.77 -7.39 5.07
CA THR A 102 6.09 -6.68 6.32
C THR A 102 6.94 -7.57 7.22
N LEU A 103 6.54 -8.83 7.39
CA LEU A 103 7.31 -9.82 8.14
C LEU A 103 8.69 -10.03 7.53
N ALA A 104 8.79 -10.13 6.20
CA ALA A 104 10.08 -10.29 5.51
C ALA A 104 11.02 -9.10 5.78
N VAL A 105 10.53 -7.86 5.67
CA VAL A 105 11.31 -6.64 5.94
C VAL A 105 11.78 -6.58 7.40
N HIS A 106 10.92 -6.96 8.34
CA HIS A 106 11.26 -6.99 9.76
C HIS A 106 12.12 -8.18 10.17
N SER A 107 12.11 -9.27 9.41
CA SER A 107 12.99 -10.43 9.63
C SER A 107 14.44 -10.14 9.21
N VAL A 108 14.69 -9.07 8.45
CA VAL A 108 16.05 -8.57 8.20
C VAL A 108 16.59 -7.90 9.48
N ARG A 109 17.89 -8.06 9.76
CA ARG A 109 18.59 -7.48 10.93
C ARG A 109 18.15 -6.04 11.25
N GLY A 110 18.06 -5.72 12.55
CA GLY A 110 17.75 -4.36 13.03
C GLY A 110 16.30 -4.13 13.44
N THR A 111 15.47 -5.18 13.53
CA THR A 111 14.18 -5.12 14.24
C THR A 111 14.22 -6.11 15.41
N PRO A 112 14.22 -5.61 16.66
CA PRO A 112 14.20 -6.47 17.85
C PRO A 112 12.99 -7.40 17.91
N GLU A 113 11.80 -6.87 17.60
CA GLU A 113 10.53 -7.58 17.74
C GLU A 113 9.81 -7.73 16.38
N PRO A 114 10.27 -8.61 15.48
CA PRO A 114 9.76 -8.67 14.11
C PRO A 114 8.30 -9.12 14.02
N LEU A 115 7.89 -10.07 14.87
CA LEU A 115 6.51 -10.56 14.91
C LEU A 115 5.56 -9.49 15.43
N LEU A 116 5.89 -8.84 16.55
CA LEU A 116 5.06 -7.78 17.12
C LEU A 116 4.97 -6.58 16.17
N SER A 117 6.07 -6.22 15.50
CA SER A 117 6.10 -5.14 14.51
C SER A 117 5.21 -5.43 13.29
N THR A 118 4.92 -6.71 13.01
CA THR A 118 4.04 -7.13 11.91
C THR A 118 2.55 -7.10 12.29
N LEU A 119 2.21 -7.22 13.57
CA LEU A 119 0.83 -7.28 14.04
C LEU A 119 -0.03 -6.07 13.61
N PRO A 120 0.44 -4.82 13.69
CA PRO A 120 -0.34 -3.68 13.22
C PRO A 120 -0.73 -3.81 11.74
N ALA A 121 0.19 -4.24 10.88
CA ALA A 121 -0.09 -4.46 9.47
C ALA A 121 -1.06 -5.64 9.26
N ALA A 122 -0.94 -6.71 10.05
CA ALA A 122 -1.82 -7.88 9.99
C ALA A 122 -3.26 -7.58 10.42
N ILE A 123 -3.45 -6.64 11.36
CA ILE A 123 -4.78 -6.24 11.83
C ILE A 123 -5.38 -5.16 10.92
N LEU A 124 -4.59 -4.14 10.57
CA LEU A 124 -5.11 -2.97 9.86
C LEU A 124 -5.28 -3.21 8.37
N SER A 125 -4.43 -4.04 7.73
CA SER A 125 -4.51 -4.25 6.28
C SER A 125 -5.81 -4.95 5.84
N PRO A 126 -6.29 -6.04 6.47
CA PRO A 126 -7.56 -6.66 6.06
C PRO A 126 -8.75 -5.72 6.23
N LEU A 127 -8.76 -4.93 7.31
CA LEU A 127 -9.82 -3.94 7.56
C LEU A 127 -9.80 -2.84 6.50
N GLY A 128 -8.62 -2.28 6.22
CA GLY A 128 -8.43 -1.25 5.20
C GLY A 128 -8.85 -1.73 3.81
N PHE A 129 -8.40 -2.93 3.41
CA PHE A 129 -8.75 -3.52 2.13
C PHE A 129 -10.24 -3.88 2.04
N ALA A 130 -10.87 -4.33 3.12
CA ALA A 130 -12.31 -4.61 3.13
C ALA A 130 -13.14 -3.35 2.92
N VAL A 131 -12.79 -2.25 3.58
CA VAL A 131 -13.44 -0.94 3.39
C VAL A 131 -13.23 -0.45 1.96
N TRP A 132 -11.99 -0.50 1.47
CA TRP A 132 -11.65 -0.03 0.13
C TRP A 132 -12.33 -0.85 -0.98
N ALA A 133 -12.25 -2.17 -0.92
CA ALA A 133 -12.85 -3.07 -1.91
C ALA A 133 -14.36 -2.84 -2.02
N ARG A 134 -15.06 -2.65 -0.89
CA ARG A 134 -16.48 -2.30 -0.87
C ARG A 134 -16.76 -0.93 -1.50
N ARG A 135 -15.92 0.08 -1.20
CA ARG A 135 -16.07 1.44 -1.72
C ARG A 135 -15.90 1.48 -3.24
N VAL A 136 -14.82 0.90 -3.75
CA VAL A 136 -14.52 0.88 -5.19
C VAL A 136 -15.61 0.16 -5.97
N ARG A 137 -16.11 -0.97 -5.44
CA ARG A 137 -17.16 -1.73 -6.10
C ARG A 137 -18.53 -1.02 -6.12
N ARG A 138 -18.80 -0.13 -5.15
CA ARG A 138 -20.01 0.71 -5.13
C ARG A 138 -19.93 1.89 -6.08
N THR A 139 -18.73 2.43 -6.31
CA THR A 139 -18.50 3.65 -7.11
C THR A 139 -18.15 3.36 -8.57
N GLY A 140 -17.83 2.11 -8.91
CA GLY A 140 -17.38 1.73 -10.25
C GLY A 140 -15.99 2.32 -10.57
N HIS A 141 -15.52 2.14 -11.81
CA HIS A 141 -14.22 2.64 -12.28
C HIS A 141 -14.05 4.18 -12.20
N THR A 142 -15.08 4.94 -11.81
CA THR A 142 -15.07 6.41 -11.79
C THR A 142 -14.00 7.04 -10.88
N LEU A 143 -13.41 6.28 -9.94
CA LEU A 143 -12.35 6.77 -9.06
C LEU A 143 -10.95 6.81 -9.70
N TRP A 144 -10.70 6.04 -10.78
CA TRP A 144 -9.40 6.09 -11.47
C TRP A 144 -9.36 7.12 -12.60
N GLU A 145 -10.52 7.45 -13.18
CA GLU A 145 -10.65 8.43 -14.28
C GLU A 145 -10.51 9.89 -13.81
N ARG A 146 -10.55 10.12 -12.49
CA ARG A 146 -10.52 11.47 -11.88
C ARG A 146 -9.21 11.80 -11.15
N ALA A 147 -8.20 10.92 -11.22
CA ALA A 147 -6.90 11.08 -10.60
C ALA A 147 -5.79 11.16 -11.67
#